data_AF-A0A1Z9JFS0-F1
#
_entry.id   AF-A0A1Z9JFS0-F1
#
_cell.length_a   1.000
_cell.length_b   1.000
_cell.length_c   1.000
_cell.angle_alpha   90.00
_cell.angle_beta   90.00
_cell.angle_gamma   90.00
#
_symmetry.space_group_name_H-M   'P 1'
#
loop_
_entity.id
_entity.type
_entity.pdbx_description
1 polymer ?
#
loop_
_entity_poly.entity_id
_entity_poly.type
_entity_poly.pdbx_seq_one_letter_code
_entity_poly.pdbx_strand_id
1 'polypeptide(L)'
;MAGIRDRDFLAACARLASCLNLSAAATRQRVEVQAIKQGLRETKDKVALAEQMLEQAKQDQQQQEARLDDQLQALDSEALFLTED
;
A
#
# COMPACT_ATOMS: atom_id res chain seq x y z
N MET A 1 20.91 -7.84 -18.97
CA MET A 1 20.74 -6.45 -19.46
C MET A 1 20.12 -5.59 -18.37
N ALA A 2 20.96 -5.13 -17.44
CA ALA A 2 20.60 -4.15 -16.42
C ALA A 2 20.93 -2.76 -16.96
N GLY A 3 20.06 -1.76 -16.79
CA GLY A 3 20.44 -0.41 -17.21
C GLY A 3 19.42 0.69 -16.96
N ILE A 4 18.14 0.47 -17.29
CA ILE A 4 17.11 1.53 -17.12
C ILE A 4 15.80 0.93 -16.59
N ARG A 5 15.33 -0.16 -17.20
CA ARG A 5 14.09 -0.87 -16.80
C ARG A 5 14.09 -1.39 -15.35
N ASP A 6 15.26 -1.71 -14.81
CA ASP A 6 15.42 -2.12 -13.42
C ASP A 6 15.26 -0.94 -12.46
N ARG A 7 15.62 0.27 -12.89
CA ARG A 7 15.54 1.49 -12.07
C ARG A 7 14.09 1.93 -11.83
N ASP A 8 13.26 1.86 -12.87
CA ASP A 8 11.83 2.19 -12.76
C ASP A 8 11.10 1.19 -11.87
N PHE A 9 11.43 -0.09 -11.99
CA PHE A 9 10.91 -1.14 -11.12
C PHE A 9 11.32 -0.94 -9.66
N LEU A 10 12.60 -0.66 -9.41
CA LEU A 10 13.09 -0.38 -8.06
C LEU A 10 12.45 0.89 -7.48
N ALA A 11 12.25 1.94 -8.29
CA ALA A 11 11.57 3.15 -7.85
C ALA A 11 10.09 2.90 -7.51
N ALA A 12 9.37 2.10 -8.31
CA ALA A 12 8.01 1.68 -8.01
C ALA A 12 7.94 0.86 -6.70
N CYS A 13 8.84 -0.11 -6.52
CA CYS A 13 8.94 -0.88 -5.28
C CYS A 13 9.30 -0.02 -4.07
N ALA A 14 10.16 0.99 -4.22
CA ALA A 14 10.52 1.90 -3.12
C ALA A 14 9.31 2.74 -2.67
N ARG A 15 8.56 3.32 -3.62
CA ARG A 15 7.34 4.08 -3.31
C ARG A 15 6.28 3.20 -2.62
N LEU A 16 6.13 1.96 -3.08
CA LEU A 16 5.19 1.00 -2.50
C LEU A 16 5.64 0.60 -1.08
N ALA A 17 6.94 0.37 -0.87
CA ALA A 17 7.51 0.06 0.43
C ALA A 17 7.25 1.17 1.47
N SER A 18 7.41 2.43 1.07
CA SER A 18 7.07 3.59 1.91
C SER A 18 5.58 3.65 2.25
N CYS A 19 4.70 3.33 1.28
CA CYS A 19 3.25 3.34 1.52
C CYS A 19 2.80 2.22 2.47
N LEU A 20 3.40 1.03 2.37
CA LEU A 20 3.04 -0.11 3.21
C LEU A 20 3.83 -0.22 4.52
N ASN A 21 4.74 0.72 4.81
CA ASN A 21 5.70 0.63 5.92
C ASN A 21 6.47 -0.72 5.95
N LEU A 22 6.84 -1.23 4.78
CA LEU A 22 7.57 -2.49 4.61
C LEU A 22 9.00 -2.24 4.11
N SER A 23 9.88 -3.23 4.30
CA SER A 23 11.21 -3.17 3.71
C SER A 23 11.14 -3.32 2.18
N ALA A 24 12.06 -2.67 1.47
CA ALA A 24 12.15 -2.77 0.01
C ALA A 24 12.28 -4.23 -0.48
N ALA A 25 12.95 -5.10 0.29
CA ALA A 25 13.08 -6.52 0.00
C ALA A 25 11.73 -7.26 0.09
N ALA A 26 10.97 -7.03 1.16
CA ALA A 26 9.65 -7.66 1.34
C ALA A 26 8.67 -7.21 0.25
N THR A 27 8.68 -5.92 -0.08
CA THR A 27 7.86 -5.36 -1.16
C THR A 27 8.22 -5.96 -2.51
N ARG A 28 9.50 -6.03 -2.86
CA ARG A 28 9.96 -6.64 -4.11
C ARG A 28 9.49 -8.09 -4.22
N GLN A 29 9.66 -8.87 -3.15
CA GLN A 29 9.21 -10.26 -3.11
C GLN A 29 7.69 -10.38 -3.30
N ARG A 30 6.90 -9.50 -2.68
CA ARG A 30 5.44 -9.45 -2.88
C ARG A 30 5.07 -9.19 -4.34
N VAL A 31 5.67 -8.18 -4.97
CA VAL A 31 5.44 -7.85 -6.38
C VAL A 31 5.84 -9.02 -7.29
N GLU A 32 6.97 -9.68 -7.02
CA GLU A 32 7.42 -10.83 -7.81
C GLU A 32 6.48 -12.04 -7.67
N VAL A 33 6.05 -12.37 -6.46
CA VAL A 33 5.07 -13.45 -6.23
C VAL A 33 3.76 -13.15 -6.97
N GLN A 34 3.30 -11.90 -6.94
CA GLN A 34 2.07 -11.50 -7.61
C GLN A 34 2.22 -11.48 -9.14
N ALA A 35 3.38 -11.07 -9.64
CA ALA A 35 3.71 -11.17 -11.06
C ALA A 35 3.73 -12.64 -11.54
N ILE A 36 4.32 -13.56 -10.74
CA ILE A 36 4.32 -15.00 -11.04
C ILE A 36 2.89 -15.55 -11.07
N LYS A 37 2.06 -15.18 -10.08
CA LYS A 37 0.65 -15.59 -10.02
C LYS A 37 -0.15 -15.14 -11.26
N GLN A 38 0.17 -13.96 -11.80
CA GLN A 38 -0.47 -13.43 -13.00
C GLN A 38 0.21 -13.88 -14.31
N GLY A 39 1.28 -14.68 -14.24
CA GLY A 39 2.03 -15.14 -15.41
C GLY A 39 2.86 -14.04 -16.10
N LEU A 40 3.09 -12.91 -15.44
CA LEU A 40 3.76 -11.74 -16.01
C LEU A 40 5.28 -11.96 -16.05
N ARG A 41 5.83 -12.00 -17.27
CA ARG A 41 7.27 -12.23 -17.51
C ARG A 41 8.00 -10.97 -17.95
N GLU A 42 7.30 -10.02 -18.59
CA GLU A 42 7.88 -8.76 -19.05
C GLU A 42 8.14 -7.80 -17.88
N THR A 43 9.23 -7.05 -17.95
CA THR A 43 9.57 -6.05 -16.92
C THR A 43 8.54 -4.92 -16.87
N LYS A 44 7.94 -4.54 -18.01
CA LYS A 44 6.91 -3.50 -18.07
C LYS A 44 5.66 -3.88 -17.28
N ASP A 45 5.23 -5.13 -17.42
CA ASP A 45 4.07 -5.65 -16.69
C ASP A 45 4.32 -5.68 -15.17
N LYS A 46 5.54 -6.01 -14.75
CA LYS A 46 5.92 -5.99 -13.33
C LYS A 46 5.93 -4.57 -12.76
N VAL A 47 6.34 -3.57 -13.53
CA VAL A 47 6.27 -2.16 -13.14
C VAL A 47 4.81 -1.72 -13.02
N ALA A 48 3.98 -2.02 -14.03
CA ALA A 48 2.56 -1.69 -14.01
C ALA A 48 1.85 -2.34 -12.81
N LEU A 49 2.17 -3.60 -12.50
CA LEU A 49 1.65 -4.28 -11.32
C LEU A 49 2.06 -3.59 -10.02
N ALA A 50 3.33 -3.17 -9.89
CA ALA A 50 3.79 -2.44 -8.71
C ALA A 50 3.06 -1.10 -8.54
N GLU A 51 2.79 -0.38 -9.63
CA GLU A 51 2.02 0.87 -9.58
C GLU A 51 0.55 0.63 -9.22
N GLN A 52 -0.09 -0.41 -9.76
CA GLN A 52 -1.45 -0.81 -9.36
C GLN A 52 -1.53 -1.16 -7.87
N MET A 53 -0.58 -1.93 -7.36
CA MET A 53 -0.53 -2.29 -5.94
C MET A 53 -0.31 -1.07 -5.05
N LEU A 54 0.45 -0.08 -5.51
CA LEU A 54 0.65 1.19 -4.80
C LEU A 54 -0.64 2.01 -4.75
N GLU A 55 -1.38 2.07 -5.85
CA GLU A 55 -2.65 2.81 -5.91
C GLU A 55 -3.70 2.17 -4.98
N GLN A 56 -3.78 0.84 -4.98
CA GLN A 56 -4.61 0.08 -4.04
C GLN A 56 -4.21 0.33 -2.59
N ALA A 57 -2.91 0.31 -2.28
CA ALA A 57 -2.42 0.57 -0.92
C ALA A 57 -2.80 1.97 -0.42
N LYS A 58 -2.74 2.99 -1.30
CA LYS A 58 -3.17 4.35 -0.96
C LYS A 58 -4.67 4.43 -0.68
N GLN A 59 -5.48 3.78 -1.51
CA GLN A 59 -6.94 3.75 -1.31
C GLN A 59 -7.31 3.05 0.00
N ASP A 60 -6.66 1.93 0.31
CA ASP A 60 -6.86 1.20 1.57
C ASP A 60 -6.47 2.06 2.77
N GLN A 61 -5.34 2.77 2.70
CA GLN A 61 -4.91 3.68 3.75
C GLN A 61 -5.92 4.82 3.97
N GLN A 62 -6.41 5.46 2.91
CA GLN A 62 -7.42 6.51 3.02
C GLN A 62 -8.74 5.99 3.62
N GLN A 63 -9.16 4.78 3.26
CA GLN A 63 -10.34 4.15 3.85
C GLN A 63 -10.13 3.79 5.32
N GLN A 64 -8.92 3.37 5.69
CA GLN A 64 -8.57 3.05 7.06
C GLN A 64 -8.53 4.31 7.94
N GLU A 65 -7.97 5.41 7.44
CA GLU A 65 -7.97 6.72 8.09
C GLU A 65 -9.41 7.20 8.35
N ALA A 66 -10.27 7.18 7.32
CA ALA A 66 -11.68 7.57 7.47
C ALA A 66 -12.46 6.71 8.47
N ARG A 67 -12.17 5.40 8.55
CA ARG A 67 -12.78 4.50 9.54
C ARG A 67 -12.31 4.80 10.96
N LEU A 68 -11.03 5.14 11.13
CA LEU A 68 -10.49 5.53 12.43
C LEU A 68 -11.11 6.84 12.92
N ASP A 69 -11.27 7.82 12.04
CA ASP A 69 -11.94 9.08 12.38
C ASP A 69 -13.39 8.85 12.84
N ASP A 70 -14.15 8.01 12.12
CA ASP A 70 -15.53 7.65 12.48
C ASP A 70 -15.60 6.96 13.86
N GLN A 71 -14.67 6.05 14.14
CA GLN A 71 -14.57 5.38 15.45
C GLN A 71 -14.20 6.36 16.58
N LEU A 72 -13.28 7.29 16.33
CA LEU A 72 -12.89 8.31 17.31
C LEU A 72 -14.04 9.28 17.60
N GLN A 73 -14.80 9.68 16.57
CA GLN A 73 -15.97 10.54 16.72
C GLN A 73 -17.11 9.84 17.49
N ALA A 74 -17.31 8.54 17.26
CA ALA A 74 -18.27 7.74 18.01
C ALA A 74 -17.90 7.67 19.51
N LEU A 75 -16.62 7.47 19.84
CA LEU A 75 -16.13 7.46 21.23
C LEU A 75 -16.29 8.82 21.92
N ASP A 76 -16.03 9.92 21.23
CA ASP A 76 -16.20 11.28 21.78
C ASP A 76 -17.68 11.57 22.12
N SER A 77 -18.59 11.09 21.27
CA SER A 77 -20.04 11.17 21.51
C SER A 77 -20.49 10.36 22.73
N GLU A 78 -19.80 9.24 23.02
CA GLU A 78 -20.09 8.38 24.17
C GLU A 78 -19.41 8.85 25.46
N ALA A 79 -18.36 9.67 25.38
CA ALA A 79 -17.69 10.29 26.53
C ALA A 79 -18.55 11.37 27.22
N LEU A 80 -19.55 11.94 26.53
CA LEU A 80 -20.58 12.81 27.13
C LEU A 80 -21.52 12.07 28.09
N PHE A 81 -21.47 10.74 28.16
CA PHE A 81 -22.30 9.92 29.04
C PHE A 81 -21.89 9.98 30.53
N LEU A 82 -20.71 10.51 30.87
CA LEU A 82 -20.22 10.60 32.26
C LEU A 82 -20.44 11.97 32.93
N THR A 83 -21.13 12.89 32.27
CA THR A 83 -21.56 14.16 32.87
C THR A 83 -23.01 14.06 33.34
N GLU A 84 -23.15 14.09 34.68
CA GLU A 84 -24.37 14.32 35.48
C GLU A 84 -25.22 13.07 35.87
N ASP A 85 -24.75 12.35 36.91
CA ASP A 85 -25.51 12.15 38.16
C ASP A 85 -24.57 12.31 39.37
#